data_AF-A0A6G2DW03-F1
#
_entry.id   AF-A0A6G2DW03-F1
#
_cell.length_a   1.000
_cell.length_b   1.000
_cell.length_c   1.000
_cell.angle_alpha   90.00
_cell.angle_beta   90.00
_cell.angle_gamma   90.00
#
_symmetry.space_group_name_H-M   'P 1'
#
loop_
_entity.id
_entity.type
_entity.pdbx_description
1 polymer ?
#
loop_
_entity_poly.entity_id
_entity_poly.type
_entity_poly.pdbx_seq_one_letter_code
_entity_poly.pdbx_strand_id
1 'polypeptide(L)'
;GVTTETGVKFDTEVLQGTYRLVEVRKESTYVGPNGKVLTGMKAVPALITLPLVNQNGVVENAHVYPKNSEDKPTATKTFDTAAGFVDPGEKGLAIGTKVPYIVTTTIPKNSTLATAFWSDEMTEGLDYNGDVVVNYNGQPLDNSHYTLEAGHNGFILKLNEKGLEAINGKDAEATITLKYTATLNALAVADVPEANDVTFHYGNNPG
;
A
#
# COMPACT_ATOMS: atom_id res chain seq x y z
N GLY A 1 -23.86 -8.23 3.41
CA GLY A 1 -24.34 -6.88 3.05
C GLY A 1 -23.27 -5.87 3.38
N VAL A 2 -23.25 -4.72 2.70
CA VAL A 2 -22.33 -3.61 3.00
C VAL A 2 -22.93 -2.76 4.12
N THR A 3 -22.10 -2.34 5.08
CA THR A 3 -22.52 -1.48 6.19
C THR A 3 -22.79 -0.06 5.72
N THR A 4 -23.84 0.55 6.26
CA THR A 4 -24.13 1.99 6.17
C THR A 4 -23.64 2.71 7.43
N GLU A 5 -23.91 4.02 7.56
CA GLU A 5 -23.59 4.80 8.77
C GLU A 5 -24.15 4.19 10.06
N THR A 6 -25.29 3.50 9.98
CA THR A 6 -25.96 2.84 11.12
C THR A 6 -25.72 1.33 11.17
N GLY A 7 -24.77 0.83 10.38
CA GLY A 7 -24.43 -0.60 10.28
C GLY A 7 -25.20 -1.33 9.17
N VAL A 8 -25.38 -2.63 9.35
CA VAL A 8 -26.11 -3.52 8.42
C VAL A 8 -27.11 -4.34 9.21
N LYS A 9 -28.37 -4.35 8.76
CA LYS A 9 -29.43 -5.16 9.35
C LYS A 9 -29.57 -6.47 8.58
N PHE A 10 -29.55 -7.58 9.29
CA PHE A 10 -29.87 -8.90 8.75
C PHE A 10 -31.23 -9.34 9.27
N ASP A 11 -32.04 -9.92 8.39
CA ASP A 11 -33.22 -10.67 8.79
C ASP A 11 -32.79 -12.08 9.21
N THR A 12 -33.09 -12.44 10.46
CA THR A 12 -32.69 -13.69 11.08
C THR A 12 -33.87 -14.49 11.60
N GLU A 13 -35.12 -14.12 11.26
CA GLU A 13 -36.34 -14.69 11.85
C GLU A 13 -36.40 -16.22 11.73
N VAL A 14 -35.92 -16.75 10.60
CA VAL A 14 -35.94 -18.19 10.29
C VAL A 14 -34.61 -18.89 10.60
N LEU A 15 -33.60 -18.18 11.12
CA LEU A 15 -32.26 -18.72 11.34
C LEU A 15 -32.10 -19.29 12.75
N GLN A 16 -31.58 -20.51 12.84
CA GLN A 16 -31.25 -21.18 14.10
C GLN A 16 -29.83 -21.76 14.05
N GLY A 17 -29.14 -21.75 15.19
CA GLY A 17 -27.79 -22.29 15.34
C GLY A 17 -26.69 -21.22 15.40
N THR A 18 -25.44 -21.66 15.28
CA THR A 18 -24.26 -20.81 15.42
C THR A 18 -23.78 -20.32 14.06
N TYR A 19 -23.63 -18.99 13.92
CA TYR A 19 -23.19 -18.31 12.72
C TYR A 19 -21.90 -17.52 12.98
N ARG A 20 -21.16 -17.26 11.91
CA ARG A 20 -19.96 -16.41 11.92
C ARG A 20 -20.23 -15.18 11.07
N LEU A 21 -20.05 -14.00 11.64
CA LEU A 21 -19.93 -12.77 10.87
C LEU A 21 -18.47 -12.60 10.48
N VAL A 22 -18.21 -12.66 9.17
CA VAL A 22 -16.89 -12.51 8.57
C VAL A 22 -16.86 -11.22 7.77
N GLU A 23 -15.79 -10.43 7.93
CA GLU A 23 -15.53 -9.26 7.08
C GLU A 23 -14.82 -9.67 5.81
N VAL A 24 -15.37 -9.30 4.66
CA VAL A 24 -14.75 -9.55 3.34
C VAL A 24 -14.14 -8.24 2.83
N ARG A 25 -12.88 -7.99 3.19
CA ARG A 25 -12.21 -6.69 2.99
C ARG A 25 -12.09 -6.22 1.56
N LYS A 26 -11.88 -7.17 0.64
CA LYS A 26 -11.80 -6.90 -0.81
C LYS A 26 -13.10 -6.37 -1.42
N GLU A 27 -14.21 -6.48 -0.70
CA GLU A 27 -15.52 -5.94 -1.10
C GLU A 27 -15.89 -4.69 -0.28
N SER A 28 -14.96 -4.19 0.56
CA SER A 28 -15.21 -3.01 1.40
C SER A 28 -14.92 -1.74 0.61
N THR A 29 -15.85 -0.79 0.65
CA THR A 29 -15.64 0.56 0.09
C THR A 29 -15.08 1.55 1.11
N TYR A 30 -14.75 1.09 2.33
CA TYR A 30 -14.28 1.96 3.40
C TYR A 30 -12.90 2.52 3.09
N VAL A 31 -12.80 3.85 3.08
CA VAL A 31 -11.54 4.60 3.13
C VAL A 31 -11.64 5.54 4.33
N GLY A 32 -10.75 5.33 5.29
CA GLY A 32 -10.67 6.15 6.50
C GLY A 32 -10.03 7.52 6.23
N PRO A 33 -10.01 8.40 7.25
CA PRO A 33 -9.42 9.72 7.13
C PRO A 33 -7.97 9.69 6.60
N ASN A 34 -7.62 10.64 5.73
CA ASN A 34 -6.28 10.77 5.13
C ASN A 34 -5.79 9.54 4.35
N GLY A 35 -6.72 8.77 3.76
CA GLY A 35 -6.42 7.60 2.92
C GLY A 35 -6.10 6.33 3.72
N LYS A 36 -6.46 6.27 5.00
CA LYS A 36 -6.30 5.05 5.81
C LYS A 36 -7.17 3.92 5.27
N VAL A 37 -6.66 2.70 5.39
CA VAL A 37 -7.37 1.47 5.04
C VAL A 37 -7.43 0.56 6.25
N LEU A 38 -8.37 -0.39 6.25
CA LEU A 38 -8.47 -1.38 7.32
C LEU A 38 -7.24 -2.29 7.30
N THR A 39 -6.64 -2.51 8.47
CA THR A 39 -5.46 -3.38 8.65
C THR A 39 -5.82 -4.58 9.54
N GLY A 40 -5.73 -4.45 10.85
CA GLY A 40 -6.06 -5.51 11.81
C GLY A 40 -7.56 -5.72 12.04
N MET A 41 -7.94 -6.98 12.28
CA MET A 41 -9.23 -7.37 12.85
C MET A 41 -9.00 -7.69 14.32
N LYS A 42 -9.65 -6.98 15.25
CA LYS A 42 -9.51 -7.28 16.69
C LYS A 42 -10.61 -8.21 17.20
N ALA A 43 -11.78 -8.23 16.54
CA ALA A 43 -12.96 -9.00 16.97
C ALA A 43 -13.74 -9.62 15.80
N VAL A 44 -13.05 -10.00 14.72
CA VAL A 44 -13.64 -10.67 13.54
C VAL A 44 -12.88 -11.99 13.33
N PRO A 45 -13.56 -13.13 13.07
CA PRO A 45 -15.01 -13.26 12.95
C PRO A 45 -15.75 -13.18 14.30
N ALA A 46 -16.92 -12.56 14.30
CA ALA A 46 -17.82 -12.58 15.46
C ALA A 46 -18.71 -13.83 15.39
N LEU A 47 -18.73 -14.63 16.45
CA LEU A 47 -19.65 -15.76 16.56
C LEU A 47 -20.96 -15.31 17.23
N ILE A 48 -22.08 -15.66 16.63
CA ILE A 48 -23.41 -15.46 17.19
C ILE A 48 -24.19 -16.77 17.18
N THR A 49 -24.97 -17.02 18.24
CA THR A 49 -25.90 -18.16 18.28
C THR A 49 -27.31 -17.61 18.24
N LEU A 50 -28.10 -18.04 17.26
CA LEU A 50 -29.48 -17.61 17.04
C LEU A 50 -30.49 -18.67 17.53
N PRO A 51 -31.60 -18.25 18.16
CA PRO A 51 -31.93 -16.87 18.52
C PRO A 51 -31.02 -16.34 19.65
N LEU A 52 -30.70 -15.04 19.62
CA LEU A 52 -30.03 -14.42 20.76
C LEU A 52 -31.01 -14.35 21.93
N VAL A 53 -30.58 -14.79 23.11
CA VAL A 53 -31.40 -14.80 24.32
C VAL A 53 -30.70 -14.05 25.46
N ASN A 54 -31.47 -13.37 26.29
CA ASN A 54 -31.03 -12.80 27.56
C ASN A 54 -31.98 -13.26 28.69
N GLN A 55 -31.84 -12.69 29.88
CA GLN A 55 -32.66 -13.05 31.05
C GLN A 55 -34.17 -12.80 30.85
N ASN A 56 -34.54 -11.98 29.88
CA ASN A 56 -35.93 -11.62 29.55
C ASN A 56 -36.49 -12.42 28.35
N GLY A 57 -35.73 -13.37 27.80
CA GLY A 57 -36.13 -14.19 26.65
C GLY A 57 -35.39 -13.82 25.36
N VAL A 58 -36.04 -14.01 24.21
CA VAL A 58 -35.46 -13.75 22.88
C VAL A 58 -35.25 -12.25 22.68
N VAL A 59 -34.06 -11.88 22.20
CA VAL A 59 -33.72 -10.52 21.80
C VAL A 59 -34.10 -10.33 20.34
N GLU A 60 -35.26 -9.72 20.08
CA GLU A 60 -35.79 -9.52 18.72
C GLU A 60 -34.90 -8.60 17.86
N ASN A 61 -34.32 -7.56 18.47
CA ASN A 61 -33.48 -6.57 17.78
C ASN A 61 -32.07 -6.57 18.38
N ALA A 62 -31.31 -7.63 18.11
CA ALA A 62 -29.94 -7.74 18.59
C ALA A 62 -28.95 -6.88 17.79
N HIS A 63 -27.93 -6.37 18.47
CA HIS A 63 -26.85 -5.58 17.88
C HIS A 63 -25.50 -6.19 18.25
N VAL A 64 -24.61 -6.31 17.27
CA VAL A 64 -23.22 -6.74 17.46
C VAL A 64 -22.27 -5.67 16.95
N TYR A 65 -21.11 -5.53 17.59
CA TYR A 65 -20.14 -4.47 17.30
C TYR A 65 -18.75 -5.05 17.03
N PRO A 66 -18.51 -5.63 15.83
CA PRO A 66 -17.16 -6.01 15.41
C PRO A 66 -16.21 -4.80 15.44
N LYS A 67 -14.94 -5.02 15.80
CA LYS A 67 -13.93 -3.95 15.90
C LYS A 67 -12.76 -4.20 14.94
N ASN A 68 -12.38 -3.16 14.22
CA ASN A 68 -11.25 -3.10 13.30
C ASN A 68 -10.22 -2.06 13.72
N SER A 69 -9.00 -2.18 13.20
CA SER A 69 -8.01 -1.10 13.21
C SER A 69 -7.77 -0.59 11.79
N GLU A 70 -7.35 0.67 11.68
CA GLU A 70 -7.02 1.33 10.43
C GLU A 70 -5.62 1.95 10.49
N ASP A 71 -4.90 1.90 9.37
CA ASP A 71 -3.62 2.57 9.20
C ASP A 71 -3.36 2.82 7.71
N LYS A 72 -2.23 3.44 7.35
CA LYS A 72 -1.83 3.61 5.96
C LYS A 72 -0.34 3.36 5.73
N PRO A 73 0.02 2.86 4.54
CA PRO A 73 1.38 2.96 4.06
C PRO A 73 1.86 4.41 3.98
N THR A 74 3.16 4.59 4.17
CA THR A 74 3.86 5.85 3.92
C THR A 74 5.00 5.60 2.96
N ALA A 75 5.17 6.49 1.98
CA ALA A 75 6.27 6.41 1.02
C ALA A 75 7.06 7.72 1.08
N THR A 76 8.38 7.60 1.14
CA THR A 76 9.31 8.73 1.07
C THR A 76 10.33 8.48 -0.02
N LYS A 77 10.78 9.56 -0.65
CA LYS A 77 11.80 9.52 -1.68
C LYS A 77 12.94 10.46 -1.32
N THR A 78 14.16 9.98 -1.49
CA THR A 78 15.37 10.79 -1.31
C THR A 78 16.43 10.40 -2.35
N PHE A 79 17.53 11.15 -2.39
CA PHE A 79 18.74 10.66 -3.03
C PHE A 79 19.35 9.51 -2.22
N ASP A 80 20.00 8.56 -2.89
CA ASP A 80 20.77 7.50 -2.22
C ASP A 80 22.16 8.02 -1.86
N THR A 81 22.27 8.68 -0.70
CA THR A 81 23.55 9.22 -0.21
C THR A 81 24.56 8.12 0.14
N ALA A 82 24.11 6.89 0.37
CA ALA A 82 25.00 5.75 0.58
C ALA A 82 25.76 5.36 -0.71
N ALA A 83 25.29 5.81 -1.88
CA ALA A 83 26.03 5.72 -3.14
C ALA A 83 27.11 6.81 -3.31
N GLY A 84 27.35 7.63 -2.28
CA GLY A 84 28.30 8.74 -2.32
C GLY A 84 27.78 9.97 -3.06
N PHE A 85 26.49 10.01 -3.41
CA PHE A 85 25.88 11.16 -4.03
C PHE A 85 25.66 12.28 -3.01
N VAL A 86 26.12 13.48 -3.37
CA VAL A 86 25.91 14.70 -2.61
C VAL A 86 24.93 15.55 -3.41
N ASP A 87 23.77 15.86 -2.82
CA ASP A 87 22.81 16.79 -3.40
C ASP A 87 23.53 18.12 -3.67
N PRO A 88 23.56 18.58 -4.94
CA PRO A 88 24.32 19.76 -5.28
C PRO A 88 23.61 21.07 -4.87
N GLY A 89 22.36 20.98 -4.38
CA GLY A 89 21.57 22.12 -3.95
C GLY A 89 21.34 23.10 -5.10
N GLU A 90 21.67 24.37 -4.88
CA GLU A 90 21.57 25.42 -5.92
C GLU A 90 22.63 25.27 -7.03
N LYS A 91 23.69 24.48 -6.81
CA LYS A 91 24.64 24.17 -7.88
C LYS A 91 23.96 23.15 -8.78
N GLY A 92 23.71 23.49 -10.04
CA GLY A 92 23.16 22.52 -11.00
C GLY A 92 24.04 21.28 -11.14
N LEU A 93 23.45 20.19 -11.61
CA LEU A 93 24.16 18.97 -11.98
C LEU A 93 24.82 19.13 -13.36
N ALA A 94 25.97 18.48 -13.56
CA ALA A 94 26.58 18.40 -14.90
C ALA A 94 25.83 17.37 -15.77
N ILE A 95 25.70 17.65 -17.07
CA ILE A 95 25.19 16.67 -18.03
C ILE A 95 26.02 15.38 -17.96
N GLY A 96 25.33 14.24 -18.01
CA GLY A 96 25.92 12.90 -17.83
C GLY A 96 26.02 12.45 -16.37
N THR A 97 25.64 13.29 -15.40
CA THR A 97 25.63 12.88 -13.99
C THR A 97 24.58 11.81 -13.75
N LYS A 98 25.00 10.68 -13.17
CA LYS A 98 24.12 9.60 -12.72
C LYS A 98 23.60 9.92 -11.31
N VAL A 99 22.32 10.21 -11.21
CA VAL A 99 21.62 10.57 -9.96
C VAL A 99 20.97 9.32 -9.37
N PRO A 100 21.35 8.89 -8.15
CA PRO A 100 20.76 7.73 -7.52
C PRO A 100 19.60 8.12 -6.59
N TYR A 101 18.49 7.41 -6.70
CA TYR A 101 17.29 7.61 -5.92
C TYR A 101 16.99 6.39 -5.06
N ILE A 102 16.37 6.64 -3.91
CA ILE A 102 15.81 5.62 -3.03
C ILE A 102 14.38 6.01 -2.66
N VAL A 103 13.45 5.09 -2.89
CA VAL A 103 12.07 5.17 -2.40
C VAL A 103 11.91 4.17 -1.28
N THR A 104 11.49 4.63 -0.10
CA THR A 104 11.22 3.77 1.06
C THR A 104 9.75 3.81 1.37
N THR A 105 9.09 2.64 1.36
CA THR A 105 7.68 2.50 1.69
C THR A 105 7.51 1.64 2.93
N THR A 106 6.91 2.20 3.97
CA THR A 106 6.53 1.46 5.19
C THR A 106 5.13 0.91 5.03
N ILE A 107 4.98 -0.40 5.24
CA ILE A 107 3.72 -1.14 5.22
C ILE A 107 3.31 -1.42 6.68
N PRO A 108 2.14 -0.95 7.14
CA PRO A 108 1.68 -1.21 8.50
C PRO A 108 1.52 -2.70 8.80
N LYS A 109 1.71 -3.08 10.05
CA LYS A 109 1.37 -4.44 10.52
C LYS A 109 -0.09 -4.78 10.22
N ASN A 110 -0.36 -6.05 9.96
CA ASN A 110 -1.68 -6.57 9.61
C ASN A 110 -2.29 -5.92 8.35
N SER A 111 -1.48 -5.39 7.44
CA SER A 111 -1.98 -4.91 6.15
C SER A 111 -2.71 -6.02 5.37
N THR A 112 -3.69 -5.61 4.57
CA THR A 112 -4.51 -6.48 3.72
C THR A 112 -4.71 -5.89 2.33
N LEU A 113 -3.63 -5.32 1.78
CA LEU A 113 -3.66 -4.64 0.49
C LEU A 113 -3.98 -5.65 -0.62
N ALA A 114 -4.94 -5.32 -1.48
CA ALA A 114 -5.21 -6.03 -2.73
C ALA A 114 -4.49 -5.37 -3.91
N THR A 115 -4.06 -4.11 -3.75
CA THR A 115 -3.28 -3.35 -4.73
C THR A 115 -2.13 -2.65 -4.03
N ALA A 116 -0.93 -2.74 -4.61
CA ALA A 116 0.27 -2.03 -4.19
C ALA A 116 1.20 -1.85 -5.41
N PHE A 117 1.37 -0.62 -5.88
CA PHE A 117 2.29 -0.34 -6.99
C PHE A 117 2.89 1.07 -6.88
N TRP A 118 4.08 1.22 -7.46
CA TRP A 118 4.78 2.50 -7.60
C TRP A 118 4.71 2.94 -9.05
N SER A 119 4.39 4.22 -9.27
CA SER A 119 4.55 4.89 -10.56
C SER A 119 5.60 5.98 -10.41
N ASP A 120 6.66 5.88 -11.20
CA ASP A 120 7.73 6.87 -11.32
C ASP A 120 7.61 7.61 -12.65
N GLU A 121 7.70 8.94 -12.59
CA GLU A 121 7.75 9.81 -13.75
C GLU A 121 8.82 10.87 -13.56
N MET A 122 9.71 11.00 -14.55
CA MET A 122 10.79 11.98 -14.58
C MET A 122 10.56 13.03 -15.66
N THR A 123 11.04 14.24 -15.42
CA THR A 123 11.10 15.29 -16.43
C THR A 123 12.04 14.91 -17.57
N GLU A 124 11.87 15.52 -18.74
CA GLU A 124 12.57 15.13 -19.98
C GLU A 124 14.10 15.26 -19.90
N GLY A 125 14.65 16.05 -18.97
CA GLY A 125 16.09 16.16 -18.76
C GLY A 125 16.73 14.98 -18.02
N LEU A 126 15.95 13.95 -17.64
CA LEU A 126 16.42 12.76 -16.95
C LEU A 126 16.08 11.48 -17.72
N ASP A 127 17.11 10.69 -18.04
CA ASP A 127 16.96 9.36 -18.61
C ASP A 127 16.95 8.30 -17.51
N TYR A 128 15.83 7.60 -17.33
CA TYR A 128 15.79 6.43 -16.43
C TYR A 128 16.73 5.32 -16.95
N ASN A 129 17.63 4.82 -16.07
CA ASN A 129 18.67 3.87 -16.47
C ASN A 129 18.23 2.39 -16.49
N GLY A 130 16.97 2.09 -16.16
CA GLY A 130 16.48 0.70 -16.19
C GLY A 130 17.04 -0.20 -15.08
N ASP A 131 17.59 0.36 -14.01
CA ASP A 131 18.37 -0.37 -13.00
C ASP A 131 17.71 -0.47 -11.62
N VAL A 132 16.37 -0.50 -11.56
CA VAL A 132 15.64 -0.64 -10.30
C VAL A 132 15.91 -1.96 -9.58
N VAL A 133 16.26 -1.85 -8.29
CA VAL A 133 16.46 -2.95 -7.36
C VAL A 133 15.44 -2.81 -6.23
N VAL A 134 14.68 -3.89 -5.99
CA VAL A 134 13.66 -3.94 -4.94
C VAL A 134 14.15 -4.76 -3.76
N ASN A 135 14.04 -4.20 -2.56
CA ASN A 135 14.31 -4.91 -1.32
C ASN A 135 13.06 -4.94 -0.43
N TYR A 136 12.86 -6.05 0.27
CA TYR A 136 11.89 -6.23 1.33
C TYR A 136 12.61 -6.49 2.65
N ASN A 137 12.39 -5.63 3.65
CA ASN A 137 13.08 -5.63 4.94
C ASN A 137 14.62 -5.71 4.80
N GLY A 138 15.16 -4.96 3.84
CA GLY A 138 16.60 -4.89 3.56
C GLY A 138 17.18 -6.09 2.81
N GLN A 139 16.37 -7.07 2.41
CA GLN A 139 16.79 -8.21 1.58
C GLN A 139 16.22 -8.09 0.17
N PRO A 140 16.91 -8.57 -0.88
CA PRO A 140 16.38 -8.58 -2.23
C PRO A 140 15.02 -9.26 -2.29
N LEU A 141 14.03 -8.60 -2.90
CA LEU A 141 12.73 -9.20 -3.17
C LEU A 141 12.84 -10.07 -4.44
N ASP A 142 12.24 -11.27 -4.41
CA ASP A 142 12.21 -12.15 -5.58
C ASP A 142 11.52 -11.45 -6.76
N ASN A 143 12.15 -11.48 -7.94
CA ASN A 143 11.62 -10.82 -9.14
C ASN A 143 10.27 -11.38 -9.59
N SER A 144 9.92 -12.61 -9.19
CA SER A 144 8.60 -13.20 -9.45
C SER A 144 7.48 -12.64 -8.57
N HIS A 145 7.77 -11.74 -7.62
CA HIS A 145 6.78 -11.10 -6.74
C HIS A 145 6.22 -9.79 -7.29
N TYR A 146 6.75 -9.28 -8.41
CA TYR A 146 6.30 -8.04 -9.00
C TYR A 146 6.41 -8.07 -10.52
N THR A 147 5.68 -7.19 -11.18
CA THR A 147 5.91 -6.82 -12.57
C THR A 147 6.60 -5.47 -12.60
N LEU A 148 7.46 -5.29 -13.60
CA LEU A 148 8.14 -4.04 -13.87
C LEU A 148 7.91 -3.68 -15.33
N GLU A 149 7.33 -2.53 -15.56
CA GLU A 149 7.11 -1.96 -16.89
C GLU A 149 7.89 -0.65 -16.98
N ALA A 150 8.74 -0.52 -17.99
CA ALA A 150 9.41 0.75 -18.26
C ALA A 150 8.37 1.74 -18.83
N GLY A 151 8.27 2.91 -18.20
CA GLY A 151 7.55 4.04 -18.75
C GLY A 151 8.43 4.80 -19.75
N HIS A 152 7.90 5.88 -20.34
CA HIS A 152 8.68 6.71 -21.26
C HIS A 152 9.93 7.32 -20.58
N ASN A 153 9.75 7.89 -19.38
CA ASN A 153 10.81 8.50 -18.57
C ASN A 153 10.74 8.01 -17.10
N GLY A 154 10.55 6.71 -16.88
CA GLY A 154 10.34 6.18 -15.53
C GLY A 154 9.92 4.71 -15.54
N PHE A 155 9.11 4.30 -14.56
CA PHE A 155 8.64 2.92 -14.47
C PHE A 155 7.32 2.77 -13.70
N ILE A 156 6.62 1.66 -13.95
CA ILE A 156 5.57 1.15 -13.09
C ILE A 156 6.04 -0.17 -12.49
N LEU A 157 6.07 -0.27 -11.17
CA LEU A 157 6.39 -1.49 -10.45
C LEU A 157 5.17 -1.93 -9.64
N LYS A 158 4.58 -3.07 -9.97
CA LYS A 158 3.35 -3.57 -9.34
C LYS A 158 3.61 -4.89 -8.63
N LEU A 159 3.30 -4.97 -7.33
CA LEU A 159 3.28 -6.25 -6.65
C LEU A 159 2.18 -7.14 -7.23
N ASN A 160 2.52 -8.38 -7.53
CA ASN A 160 1.54 -9.40 -7.90
C ASN A 160 1.02 -10.12 -6.65
N GLU A 161 0.22 -11.17 -6.84
CA GLU A 161 -0.35 -11.95 -5.76
C GLU A 161 0.71 -12.43 -4.74
N LYS A 162 1.84 -12.97 -5.20
CA LYS A 162 2.93 -13.42 -4.32
C LYS A 162 3.58 -12.26 -3.55
N GLY A 163 3.75 -11.11 -4.20
CA GLY A 163 4.28 -9.91 -3.55
C GLY A 163 3.34 -9.37 -2.47
N LEU A 164 2.04 -9.38 -2.72
CA LEU A 164 1.02 -8.97 -1.75
C LEU A 164 0.96 -9.96 -0.57
N GLU A 165 1.00 -11.28 -0.82
CA GLU A 165 1.11 -12.31 0.22
C GLU A 165 2.37 -12.13 1.09
N ALA A 166 3.48 -11.72 0.47
CA ALA A 166 4.74 -11.51 1.16
C ALA A 166 4.67 -10.35 2.17
N ILE A 167 3.84 -9.32 1.95
CA ILE A 167 3.76 -8.12 2.81
C ILE A 167 2.53 -8.06 3.71
N ASN A 168 1.46 -8.76 3.36
CA ASN A 168 0.22 -8.72 4.13
C ASN A 168 0.26 -9.62 5.37
N GLY A 169 -0.57 -9.29 6.37
CA GLY A 169 -0.79 -10.11 7.56
C GLY A 169 0.41 -10.26 8.49
N LYS A 170 1.42 -9.39 8.39
CA LYS A 170 2.61 -9.43 9.27
C LYS A 170 2.34 -8.80 10.63
N ASP A 171 2.89 -9.37 11.69
CA ASP A 171 2.73 -8.86 13.06
C ASP A 171 3.54 -7.59 13.35
N ALA A 172 4.48 -7.26 12.47
CA ALA A 172 5.31 -6.06 12.50
C ALA A 172 5.16 -5.25 11.21
N GLU A 173 5.54 -3.97 11.27
CA GLU A 173 5.70 -3.16 10.07
C GLU A 173 6.75 -3.77 9.16
N ALA A 174 6.54 -3.65 7.86
CA ALA A 174 7.49 -4.07 6.86
C ALA A 174 7.93 -2.88 6.01
N THR A 175 9.13 -2.96 5.44
CA THR A 175 9.69 -1.91 4.58
C THR A 175 9.99 -2.47 3.20
N ILE A 176 9.51 -1.78 2.16
CA ILE A 176 9.93 -2.00 0.79
C ILE A 176 10.80 -0.83 0.36
N THR A 177 11.93 -1.11 -0.29
CA THR A 177 12.85 -0.11 -0.80
C THR A 177 13.11 -0.32 -2.29
N LEU A 178 12.93 0.73 -3.10
CA LEU A 178 13.30 0.75 -4.51
C LEU A 178 14.52 1.65 -4.66
N LYS A 179 15.64 1.09 -5.13
CA LYS A 179 16.85 1.84 -5.48
C LYS A 179 17.04 1.81 -6.98
N TYR A 180 17.28 2.96 -7.58
CA TYR A 180 17.43 3.09 -9.02
C TYR A 180 18.10 4.40 -9.36
N THR A 181 18.44 4.61 -10.63
CA THR A 181 19.13 5.82 -11.05
C THR A 181 18.56 6.41 -12.33
N ALA A 182 18.83 7.70 -12.52
CA ALA A 182 18.61 8.40 -13.77
C ALA A 182 19.86 9.18 -14.18
N THR A 183 20.02 9.47 -15.46
CA THR A 183 21.14 10.25 -15.98
C THR A 183 20.65 11.60 -16.47
N LEU A 184 21.26 12.70 -16.01
CA LEU A 184 20.97 14.03 -16.53
C LEU A 184 21.40 14.12 -17.99
N ASN A 185 20.47 14.37 -18.89
CA ASN A 185 20.69 14.32 -20.34
C ASN A 185 20.79 15.74 -20.94
N ALA A 186 21.03 15.83 -22.25
CA ALA A 186 21.26 17.10 -22.95
C ALA A 186 20.00 17.98 -23.12
N LEU A 187 18.81 17.49 -22.76
CA LEU A 187 17.57 18.26 -22.76
C LEU A 187 17.41 19.12 -21.50
N ALA A 188 18.20 18.84 -20.45
CA ALA A 188 18.20 19.63 -19.23
C ALA A 188 18.60 21.09 -19.54
N VAL A 189 17.82 22.03 -19.02
CA VAL A 189 18.04 23.46 -19.23
C VAL A 189 18.76 24.05 -18.01
N ALA A 190 19.78 24.87 -18.24
CA ALA A 190 20.49 25.54 -17.16
C ALA A 190 19.51 26.31 -16.25
N ASP A 191 19.71 26.19 -14.94
CA ASP A 191 18.89 26.81 -13.89
C ASP A 191 17.40 26.38 -13.86
N VAL A 192 17.01 25.35 -14.63
CA VAL A 192 15.70 24.70 -14.53
C VAL A 192 15.89 23.36 -13.81
N PRO A 193 15.33 23.18 -12.59
CA PRO A 193 15.44 21.91 -11.89
C PRO A 193 14.72 20.79 -12.63
N GLU A 194 15.40 19.66 -12.80
CA GLU A 194 14.77 18.42 -13.20
C GLU A 194 14.12 17.75 -11.99
N ALA A 195 12.96 17.14 -12.21
CA ALA A 195 12.20 16.48 -11.17
C ALA A 195 12.04 15.00 -11.49
N ASN A 196 11.96 14.22 -10.42
CA ASN A 196 11.61 12.82 -10.50
C ASN A 196 10.60 12.57 -9.38
N ASP A 197 9.40 12.15 -9.75
CA ASP A 197 8.27 12.00 -8.84
C ASP A 197 7.82 10.54 -8.77
N VAL A 198 7.65 10.04 -7.55
CA VAL A 198 7.15 8.68 -7.32
C VAL A 198 5.89 8.75 -6.49
N THR A 199 4.85 8.09 -6.98
CA THR A 199 3.60 7.88 -6.25
C THR A 199 3.44 6.41 -5.89
N PHE A 200 3.12 6.13 -4.63
CA PHE A 200 2.72 4.80 -4.19
C PHE A 200 1.20 4.70 -4.14
N HIS A 201 0.65 3.78 -4.92
CA HIS A 201 -0.77 3.52 -5.03
C HIS A 201 -1.12 2.24 -4.28
N TYR A 202 -2.11 2.31 -3.39
CA TYR A 202 -2.51 1.18 -2.56
C TYR A 202 -4.01 1.15 -2.28
N GLY A 203 -4.51 -0.04 -1.93
CA GLY A 203 -5.90 -0.20 -1.51
C GLY A 203 -6.20 -1.63 -1.09
N ASN A 204 -7.29 -1.80 -0.34
CA ASN A 204 -7.82 -3.13 0.02
C ASN A 204 -8.67 -3.75 -1.10
N ASN A 205 -8.92 -3.00 -2.19
CA ASN A 205 -9.68 -3.45 -3.34
C ASN A 205 -8.75 -3.66 -4.56
N PRO A 206 -9.10 -4.57 -5.48
CA PRO A 206 -8.44 -4.64 -6.78
C PRO A 206 -8.57 -3.28 -7.48
N GLY A 207 -7.43 -2.71 -7.87
CA GLY A 207 -7.33 -1.50 -8.68
C GLY A 207 -7.40 -1.78 -10.17
#